data_AF-A0A2Z3H9D0-F1
#
_entry.id   AF-A0A2Z3H9D0-F1
#
_cell.length_a   1.000
_cell.length_b   1.000
_cell.length_c   1.000
_cell.angle_alpha   90.00
_cell.angle_beta   90.00
_cell.angle_gamma   90.00
#
_symmetry.space_group_name_H-M   'P 1'
#
loop_
_entity.id
_entity.type
_entity.pdbx_description
1 polymer ?
#
loop_
_entity_poly.entity_id
_entity_poly.type
_entity_poly.pdbx_seq_one_letter_code
_entity_poly.pdbx_strand_id
1 'polypeptide(L)'
;MTRHAREAVSLALAAALGELALVALMTDWAQPGASALVLGFLLGPPLFLALAAWRRRAHADRSRVLFWVAVVVAVGGLGVLGFDLYRYDSDPQFRRTPGMNRVLVPVVQWGVLLVIWAGMTFQEMRERRAASRR
;
A
#
# COMPACT_ATOMS: atom_id res chain seq x y z
N MET A 1 22.22 3.31 1.07
CA MET A 1 20.83 2.88 0.80
C MET A 1 20.92 1.55 0.05
N THR A 2 20.28 0.50 0.54
CA THR A 2 20.29 -0.81 -0.13
C THR A 2 19.47 -0.77 -1.42
N ARG A 3 19.80 -1.64 -2.39
CA ARG A 3 19.05 -1.77 -3.65
C ARG A 3 17.56 -2.04 -3.40
N HIS A 4 17.26 -2.99 -2.51
CA HIS A 4 15.89 -3.35 -2.16
C HIS A 4 15.09 -2.22 -1.50
N ALA A 5 15.72 -1.37 -0.67
CA ALA A 5 15.02 -0.22 -0.10
C ALA A 5 14.63 0.78 -1.19
N ARG A 6 15.48 1.00 -2.19
CA ARG A 6 15.17 1.89 -3.33
C ARG A 6 14.06 1.31 -4.18
N GLU A 7 14.14 0.03 -4.52
CA GLU A 7 13.12 -0.67 -5.29
C GLU A 7 11.77 -0.68 -4.54
N ALA A 8 11.76 -0.92 -3.23
CA ALA A 8 10.55 -0.87 -2.42
C ALA A 8 9.89 0.51 -2.41
N VAL A 9 10.68 1.59 -2.25
CA VAL A 9 10.17 2.96 -2.32
C VAL A 9 9.60 3.26 -3.71
N SER A 10 10.35 2.97 -4.77
CA SER A 10 9.90 3.20 -6.15
C SER A 10 8.62 2.44 -6.46
N LEU A 11 8.54 1.17 -6.04
CA LEU A 11 7.38 0.32 -6.28
C LEU A 11 6.16 0.78 -5.48
N ALA A 12 6.34 1.18 -4.22
CA ALA A 12 5.26 1.71 -3.41
C ALA A 12 4.71 3.02 -3.99
N LEU A 13 5.57 3.92 -4.47
CA LEU A 13 5.13 5.14 -5.13
C LEU A 13 4.42 4.86 -6.47
N ALA A 14 4.94 3.92 -7.26
CA ALA A 14 4.30 3.51 -8.51
C ALA A 14 2.90 2.89 -8.24
N ALA A 15 2.78 2.05 -7.21
CA ALA A 15 1.51 1.50 -6.78
C ALA A 15 0.54 2.59 -6.33
N ALA A 16 0.99 3.57 -5.53
CA ALA A 16 0.17 4.70 -5.12
C ALA A 16 -0.41 5.45 -6.33
N LEU A 17 0.41 5.75 -7.33
CA LEU A 17 -0.02 6.43 -8.55
C LEU A 17 -0.97 5.58 -9.39
N GLY A 18 -0.68 4.29 -9.55
CA GLY A 18 -1.51 3.37 -10.31
C GLY A 18 -2.89 3.17 -9.67
N GLU A 19 -2.94 2.91 -8.37
CA GLU A 19 -4.19 2.77 -7.61
C GLU A 19 -5.00 4.06 -7.63
N LEU A 20 -4.34 5.21 -7.46
CA LEU A 20 -4.96 6.53 -7.59
C LEU A 20 -5.61 6.73 -8.96
N ALA A 21 -4.88 6.42 -10.04
CA ALA A 21 -5.38 6.55 -11.40
C ALA A 21 -6.60 5.64 -11.64
N LEU A 22 -6.53 4.38 -11.21
CA LEU A 22 -7.64 3.43 -11.33
C LEU A 22 -8.88 3.94 -10.60
N VAL A 23 -8.75 4.38 -9.35
CA VAL A 23 -9.88 4.90 -8.57
C VAL A 23 -10.42 6.20 -9.18
N ALA A 24 -9.54 7.11 -9.62
CA ALA A 24 -9.94 8.36 -10.26
C ALA A 24 -10.78 8.12 -11.52
N LEU A 25 -10.43 7.13 -12.34
CA LEU A 25 -11.17 6.76 -13.56
C LEU A 25 -12.57 6.21 -13.26
N MET A 26 -12.79 5.62 -12.09
CA MET A 26 -14.08 5.05 -11.71
C MET A 26 -14.91 5.96 -10.78
N THR A 27 -14.40 7.15 -10.44
CA THR A 27 -15.02 8.05 -9.46
C THR A 27 -15.94 9.05 -10.15
N ASP A 28 -17.15 9.22 -9.61
CA ASP A 28 -18.04 10.32 -9.98
C ASP A 28 -17.62 11.58 -9.22
N TRP A 29 -17.18 12.58 -9.98
CA TRP A 29 -16.66 13.84 -9.44
C TRP A 29 -17.77 14.80 -8.98
N ALA A 30 -19.04 14.40 -9.03
CA ALA A 30 -20.16 15.18 -8.48
C ALA A 30 -20.05 15.41 -6.96
N GLN A 31 -19.31 14.57 -6.22
CA GLN A 31 -19.07 14.72 -4.78
C GLN A 31 -17.58 14.73 -4.43
N PRO A 32 -16.90 15.89 -4.54
CA PRO A 32 -15.45 15.97 -4.39
C PRO A 32 -14.96 15.70 -2.96
N GLY A 33 -15.74 16.05 -1.92
CA GLY A 33 -15.34 15.88 -0.52
C GLY A 33 -15.21 14.41 -0.09
N ALA A 34 -16.19 13.57 -0.42
CA ALA A 34 -16.13 12.14 -0.15
C ALA A 34 -15.00 11.46 -0.95
N SER A 35 -14.81 11.90 -2.20
CA SER A 35 -13.75 11.40 -3.08
C SER A 35 -12.36 11.72 -2.50
N ALA A 36 -12.13 12.93 -2.00
CA ALA A 36 -10.85 13.33 -1.43
C ALA A 36 -10.44 12.46 -0.22
N LEU A 37 -11.39 12.11 0.65
CA LEU A 37 -11.13 11.23 1.80
C LEU A 37 -10.75 9.81 1.35
N VAL A 38 -11.47 9.26 0.36
CA VAL A 38 -11.16 7.92 -0.19
C VAL A 38 -9.78 7.91 -0.84
N LEU A 39 -9.43 8.93 -1.61
CA LEU A 39 -8.11 9.04 -2.25
C LEU A 39 -6.99 9.19 -1.21
N GLY A 40 -7.19 9.99 -0.16
CA GLY A 40 -6.23 10.11 0.94
C GLY A 40 -6.03 8.78 1.68
N PHE A 41 -7.12 8.07 1.96
CA PHE A 41 -7.08 6.76 2.61
C PHE A 41 -6.39 5.69 1.73
N LEU A 42 -6.58 5.77 0.40
CA LEU A 42 -5.94 4.92 -0.59
C LEU A 42 -4.43 5.16 -0.70
N LEU A 43 -4.00 6.42 -0.66
CA LEU A 43 -2.58 6.78 -0.75
C LEU A 43 -1.80 6.48 0.54
N GLY A 44 -2.49 6.42 1.69
CA GLY A 44 -1.89 6.20 2.99
C GLY A 44 -0.98 4.96 3.07
N PRO A 45 -1.46 3.74 2.77
CA PRO A 45 -0.67 2.52 2.83
C PRO A 45 0.62 2.54 1.99
N PRO A 46 0.59 2.84 0.68
CA PRO A 46 1.83 2.83 -0.11
C PRO A 46 2.81 3.94 0.33
N LEU A 47 2.33 5.10 0.76
CA LEU A 47 3.19 6.14 1.32
C LEU A 47 3.84 5.70 2.64
N PHE A 48 3.07 5.05 3.52
CA PHE A 48 3.59 4.48 4.76
C PHE A 48 4.67 3.41 4.48
N LEU A 49 4.44 2.55 3.49
CA LEU A 49 5.41 1.55 3.07
C LEU A 49 6.70 2.18 2.53
N ALA A 50 6.59 3.20 1.69
CA ALA A 50 7.73 3.96 1.20
C ALA A 50 8.53 4.59 2.36
N LEU A 51 7.84 5.20 3.32
CA LEU A 51 8.47 5.78 4.51
C LEU A 51 9.15 4.70 5.37
N ALA A 52 8.51 3.55 5.56
CA ALA A 52 9.08 2.44 6.32
C ALA A 52 10.35 1.87 5.66
N ALA A 53 10.34 1.72 4.33
CA ALA A 53 11.49 1.30 3.54
C ALA A 53 12.62 2.34 3.60
N TRP A 54 12.29 3.62 3.49
CA TRP A 54 13.25 4.72 3.62
C TRP A 54 13.92 4.74 5.00
N ARG A 55 13.14 4.61 6.08
CA ARG A 55 13.66 4.60 7.45
C ARG A 55 14.61 3.43 7.71
N ARG A 56 14.41 2.29 7.03
CA ARG A 56 15.20 1.06 7.20
C ARG A 56 16.22 0.81 6.10
N ARG A 57 16.54 1.85 5.32
CA ARG A 57 17.46 1.80 4.15
C ARG A 57 18.88 1.31 4.39
N ALA A 58 19.29 1.16 5.66
CA ALA A 58 20.61 0.68 6.06
C ALA A 58 20.62 -0.83 6.41
N HIS A 59 19.45 -1.46 6.60
CA HIS A 59 19.33 -2.86 7.01
C HIS A 59 18.92 -3.74 5.83
N ALA A 60 19.84 -4.57 5.32
CA ALA A 60 19.62 -5.38 4.13
C ALA A 60 18.44 -6.35 4.27
N ASP A 61 18.37 -7.10 5.37
CA ASP A 61 17.30 -8.09 5.58
C ASP A 61 15.92 -7.44 5.67
N ARG A 62 15.79 -6.37 6.44
CA ARG A 62 14.53 -5.61 6.57
C ARG A 62 14.12 -4.96 5.26
N SER A 63 15.10 -4.47 4.49
CA SER A 63 14.83 -3.90 3.17
C SER A 63 14.30 -4.94 2.19
N ARG A 64 14.79 -6.18 2.25
CA ARG A 64 14.32 -7.30 1.42
C ARG A 64 12.89 -7.70 1.77
N VAL A 65 12.55 -7.76 3.06
CA VAL A 65 11.17 -8.00 3.51
C VAL A 65 10.24 -6.91 2.99
N LEU A 66 10.59 -5.64 3.19
CA LEU A 66 9.79 -4.50 2.74
C LEU A 66 9.62 -4.45 1.22
N PHE A 67 10.61 -4.89 0.46
CA PHE A 67 10.50 -5.03 -1.00
C PHE A 67 9.42 -6.07 -1.38
N TRP A 68 9.45 -7.27 -0.79
CA TRP A 68 8.43 -8.29 -1.09
C TRP A 68 7.03 -7.85 -0.69
N VAL A 69 6.92 -7.13 0.44
CA VAL A 69 5.65 -6.53 0.86
C VAL A 69 5.17 -5.51 -0.16
N ALA A 70 6.05 -4.68 -0.70
CA ALA A 70 5.70 -3.74 -1.77
C ALA A 70 5.22 -4.45 -3.03
N VAL A 71 5.84 -5.57 -3.40
CA VAL A 71 5.38 -6.40 -4.53
C VAL A 71 3.98 -6.94 -4.29
N VAL A 72 3.73 -7.55 -3.12
CA VAL A 72 2.41 -8.13 -2.80
C VAL A 72 1.33 -7.06 -2.75
N VAL A 73 1.61 -5.93 -2.10
CA VAL A 73 0.67 -4.79 -2.00
C VAL A 73 0.37 -4.22 -3.38
N ALA A 74 1.39 -3.98 -4.21
CA ALA A 74 1.22 -3.42 -5.55
C ALA A 74 0.42 -4.36 -6.46
N VAL A 75 0.80 -5.64 -6.52
CA VAL A 75 0.11 -6.63 -7.36
C VAL A 75 -1.32 -6.86 -6.87
N GLY A 76 -1.52 -6.99 -5.56
CA GLY A 76 -2.84 -7.19 -4.97
C GLY A 76 -3.77 -6.00 -5.17
N GLY A 77 -3.30 -4.78 -4.87
CA GLY A 77 -4.07 -3.55 -5.00
C GLY A 77 -4.42 -3.24 -6.45
N LEU A 78 -3.42 -3.21 -7.35
CA LEU A 78 -3.65 -2.96 -8.78
C LEU A 78 -4.47 -4.08 -9.43
N GLY A 79 -4.29 -5.33 -9.02
CA GLY A 79 -5.05 -6.46 -9.56
C GLY A 79 -6.54 -6.35 -9.22
N VAL A 80 -6.88 -6.09 -7.95
CA VAL A 80 -8.28 -5.94 -7.51
C VAL A 80 -8.91 -4.70 -8.12
N LEU A 81 -8.24 -3.54 -8.05
CA LEU A 81 -8.78 -2.29 -8.59
C LEU A 81 -8.84 -2.28 -10.12
N GLY A 82 -7.90 -2.94 -10.79
CA GLY A 82 -7.91 -3.12 -12.25
C GLY A 82 -9.05 -4.02 -12.70
N PHE A 83 -9.34 -5.09 -11.94
CA PHE A 83 -10.50 -5.93 -12.19
C PHE A 83 -11.82 -5.16 -11.97
N ASP A 84 -11.89 -4.33 -10.94
CA ASP A 84 -13.03 -3.44 -10.73
C ASP A 84 -13.21 -2.44 -11.87
N LEU A 85 -12.13 -1.87 -12.40
CA LEU A 85 -12.19 -0.98 -13.56
C LEU A 85 -12.70 -1.72 -14.80
N TYR A 86 -12.19 -2.94 -15.05
CA TYR A 86 -12.69 -3.78 -16.13
C TYR A 86 -14.20 -4.05 -16.01
N ARG A 87 -14.69 -4.36 -14.81
CA ARG A 87 -16.12 -4.55 -14.54
C ARG A 87 -16.92 -3.26 -14.67
N TYR A 88 -16.34 -2.13 -14.25
CA TYR A 88 -16.96 -0.82 -14.39
C TYR A 88 -17.19 -0.46 -15.86
N ASP A 89 -16.26 -0.82 -16.74
CA ASP A 89 -16.41 -0.60 -18.19
C ASP A 89 -17.40 -1.59 -18.84
N SER A 90 -17.28 -2.87 -18.49
CA SER A 90 -18.01 -3.97 -19.16
C SER A 90 -19.42 -4.24 -18.62
N ASP A 91 -19.73 -3.92 -17.35
CA ASP A 91 -20.98 -4.27 -16.67
C ASP A 91 -21.78 -3.02 -16.25
N PRO A 92 -22.90 -2.70 -16.92
CA PRO A 92 -23.76 -1.57 -16.55
C PRO A 92 -24.35 -1.64 -15.15
N GLN A 93 -24.57 -2.84 -14.58
CA GLN A 93 -25.07 -2.98 -13.21
C GLN A 93 -23.99 -2.60 -12.20
N PHE A 94 -22.74 -2.99 -12.45
CA PHE A 94 -21.61 -2.65 -11.59
C PHE A 94 -21.37 -1.13 -11.49
N ARG A 95 -21.67 -0.36 -12.55
CA ARG A 95 -21.61 1.11 -12.50
C ARG A 95 -22.62 1.75 -11.54
N ARG A 96 -23.79 1.12 -11.37
CA ARG A 96 -24.86 1.63 -10.49
C ARG A 96 -24.60 1.28 -9.03
N THR A 97 -24.00 0.12 -8.79
CA THR A 97 -23.64 -0.36 -7.45
C THR A 97 -22.18 -0.79 -7.43
N PRO A 98 -21.23 0.17 -7.44
CA PRO A 98 -19.81 -0.16 -7.41
C PRO A 98 -19.47 -0.91 -6.13
N GLY A 99 -18.56 -1.89 -6.24
CA GLY A 99 -18.12 -2.70 -5.11
C GLY A 99 -17.39 -1.89 -4.03
N MET A 100 -17.33 -2.44 -2.82
CA MET A 100 -16.63 -1.82 -1.67
C MET A 100 -15.09 -1.88 -1.77
N ASN A 101 -14.53 -2.41 -2.86
CA ASN A 101 -13.10 -2.68 -2.98
C ASN A 101 -12.24 -1.41 -2.88
N ARG A 102 -12.77 -0.25 -3.30
CA ARG A 102 -12.08 1.06 -3.13
C ARG A 102 -11.79 1.40 -1.67
N VAL A 103 -12.53 0.82 -0.74
CA VAL A 103 -12.32 0.95 0.72
C VAL A 103 -11.64 -0.29 1.27
N LEU A 104 -12.04 -1.50 0.85
CA LEU A 104 -11.48 -2.75 1.37
C LEU A 104 -9.99 -2.91 1.04
N VAL A 105 -9.56 -2.53 -0.17
CA VAL A 105 -8.14 -2.60 -0.58
C VAL A 105 -7.25 -1.83 0.38
N PRO A 106 -7.46 -0.51 0.62
CA PRO A 106 -6.64 0.22 1.58
C PRO A 106 -6.78 -0.26 3.02
N VAL A 107 -7.96 -0.75 3.45
CA VAL A 107 -8.10 -1.37 4.79
C VAL A 107 -7.19 -2.59 4.94
N VAL A 108 -7.21 -3.49 3.96
CA VAL A 108 -6.38 -4.71 3.98
C VAL A 108 -4.91 -4.35 3.90
N GLN A 109 -4.53 -3.42 3.03
CA GLN A 109 -3.15 -2.93 2.92
C GLN A 109 -2.67 -2.33 4.25
N TRP A 110 -3.48 -1.48 4.91
CA TRP A 110 -3.16 -0.98 6.25
C TRP A 110 -2.95 -2.10 7.25
N GLY A 111 -3.87 -3.08 7.31
CA GLY A 111 -3.76 -4.22 8.21
C GLY A 111 -2.44 -4.98 8.03
N VAL A 112 -2.09 -5.32 6.80
CA VAL A 112 -0.83 -6.00 6.46
C VAL A 112 0.39 -5.16 6.87
N LEU A 113 0.40 -3.88 6.49
CA LEU A 113 1.54 -2.99 6.76
C LEU A 113 1.76 -2.75 8.25
N LEU A 114 0.69 -2.59 9.03
CA LEU A 114 0.77 -2.41 10.48
C LEU A 114 1.31 -3.65 11.18
N VAL A 115 0.87 -4.85 10.78
CA VAL A 115 1.38 -6.12 11.32
C VAL A 115 2.88 -6.27 11.05
N ILE A 116 3.30 -6.01 9.81
CA ILE A 116 4.71 -6.15 9.42
C ILE A 116 5.58 -5.08 10.11
N TRP A 117 5.08 -3.84 10.16
CA TRP A 117 5.75 -2.76 10.87
C TRP A 117 5.90 -3.05 12.36
N ALA A 118 4.84 -3.53 13.02
CA ALA A 118 4.89 -3.92 14.42
C ALA A 118 5.91 -5.04 14.63
N GLY A 119 5.85 -6.10 13.82
CA GLY A 119 6.78 -7.23 13.86
C GLY A 119 8.25 -6.80 13.76
N MET A 120 8.59 -5.95 12.78
CA MET A 120 9.95 -5.42 12.64
C MET A 120 10.36 -4.54 13.82
N THR A 121 9.44 -3.74 14.35
CA THR A 121 9.73 -2.84 15.48
C THR A 121 9.96 -3.64 16.78
N PHE A 122 9.20 -4.72 16.99
CA PHE A 122 9.44 -5.65 18.10
C PHE A 122 10.78 -6.37 17.97
N GLN A 123 11.17 -6.80 16.78
CA GLN A 123 12.50 -7.40 16.53
C GLN A 123 13.62 -6.41 16.86
N GLU A 124 13.51 -5.17 16.40
CA GLU A 124 14.46 -4.09 16.70
C GLU A 124 14.60 -3.85 18.21
N MET A 125 13.48 -3.86 18.96
CA MET A 125 13.52 -3.73 20.41
C MET A 125 14.19 -4.92 21.10
N ARG A 126 13.95 -6.15 20.62
CA ARG A 126 14.57 -7.36 21.18
C ARG A 126 16.08 -7.39 20.95
N GLU A 127 16.54 -7.04 19.74
CA GLU A 127 17.97 -6.96 19.42
C GLU A 127 18.70 -5.95 20.32
N ARG A 128 18.12 -4.76 20.52
CA ARG A 128 18.70 -3.73 21.39
C ARG A 128 18.84 -4.19 22.84
N ARG A 129 17.84 -4.88 23.37
CA ARG A 129 17.87 -5.45 24.74
C ARG A 129 18.89 -6.57 24.89
N ALA A 130 19.13 -7.35 23.83
CA ALA A 130 20.14 -8.40 23.84
C ALA A 130 21.56 -7.81 23.80
N ALA A 131 21.75 -6.73 23.03
CA ALA A 131 23.03 -6.03 22.94
C ALA A 131 23.40 -5.30 24.24
N SER A 132 22.43 -4.72 24.96
CA SER A 132 22.70 -4.01 26.23
C SER A 132 22.99 -4.93 27.42
N ARG A 133 22.85 -6.25 27.26
CA ARG A 133 23.14 -7.25 28.29
C ARG A 133 24.50 -7.93 28.10
N ARG A 134 25.22 -7.61 27.03
CA ARG A 134 26.60 -8.02 26.79
C ARG A 134 27.54 -6.88 27.16
#